data_AF-A0A1A7XQ81-F1
#
_entry.id   AF-A0A1A7XQ81-F1
#
_cell.length_a   1.000
_cell.length_b   1.000
_cell.length_c   1.000
_cell.angle_alpha   90.00
_cell.angle_beta   90.00
_cell.angle_gamma   90.00
#
_symmetry.space_group_name_H-M   'P 1'
#
loop_
_entity.id
_entity.type
_entity.pdbx_description
1 polymer ?
#
loop_
_entity_poly.entity_id
_entity_poly.type
_entity_poly.pdbx_seq_one_letter_code
_entity_poly.pdbx_strand_id
1 'polypeptide(L)'
;CFVVFNAMDLVGRSAPSLIQWPSKDSLLLPAAVLSRVVFIPLLMMCNIQDSKLTPLLKHDWCFVITMALFSFSNGYLASLCMAYAPQLVRFRDCETAGSLMTFFLVLGLALGASISFLLV
;
A
#
# COMPACT_ATOMS: atom_id res chain seq x y z
N CYS A 1 -14.75 -2.85 -5.54
CA CYS A 1 -13.48 -2.82 -4.78
C CYS A 1 -12.24 -2.91 -5.67
N PHE A 2 -12.09 -3.95 -6.51
CA PHE A 2 -10.87 -4.18 -7.31
C PHE A 2 -10.51 -3.03 -8.28
N VAL A 3 -11.50 -2.43 -8.95
CA VAL A 3 -11.28 -1.30 -9.89
C VAL A 3 -10.75 -0.05 -9.16
N VAL A 4 -11.35 0.29 -8.02
CA VAL A 4 -10.92 1.45 -7.20
C VAL A 4 -9.48 1.25 -6.70
N PHE A 5 -9.16 0.03 -6.26
CA PHE A 5 -7.81 -0.33 -5.84
C PHE A 5 -6.81 -0.19 -7.00
N ASN A 6 -7.06 -0.79 -8.16
CA ASN A 6 -6.10 -0.71 -9.26
C ASN A 6 -5.97 0.72 -9.83
N ALA A 7 -7.06 1.48 -9.91
CA ALA A 7 -7.03 2.87 -10.36
C ALA A 7 -6.25 3.76 -9.41
N MET A 8 -6.50 3.66 -8.09
CA MET A 8 -5.80 4.44 -7.09
C MET A 8 -4.33 4.02 -6.92
N ASP A 9 -4.01 2.73 -7.04
CA ASP A 9 -2.62 2.25 -7.04
C ASP A 9 -1.86 2.81 -8.25
N LEU A 10 -2.45 2.79 -9.44
CA LEU A 10 -1.84 3.36 -10.66
C LEU A 10 -1.57 4.87 -10.49
N VAL A 11 -2.56 5.60 -9.97
CA VAL A 11 -2.44 7.04 -9.69
C VAL A 11 -1.39 7.29 -8.61
N GLY A 12 -1.35 6.46 -7.57
CA GLY A 12 -0.33 6.49 -6.52
C GLY A 12 1.08 6.22 -7.04
N ARG A 13 1.27 5.26 -7.95
CA ARG A 13 2.56 4.97 -8.58
C ARG A 13 3.03 6.05 -9.54
N SER A 14 2.10 6.77 -10.15
CA SER A 14 2.39 7.85 -11.09
C SER A 14 2.69 9.17 -10.36
N ALA A 15 2.07 9.42 -9.20
CA ALA A 15 2.27 10.64 -8.42
C ALA A 15 3.74 10.98 -8.03
N PRO A 16 4.62 10.03 -7.65
CA PRO A 16 6.01 10.35 -7.31
C PRO A 16 6.88 10.68 -8.52
N SER A 17 6.37 10.47 -9.75
CA SER A 17 7.00 11.00 -10.96
C SER A 17 6.77 12.50 -11.14
N LEU A 18 5.71 13.08 -10.54
CA LEU A 18 5.44 14.52 -10.55
C LEU A 18 5.96 15.23 -9.29
N ILE A 19 5.83 14.61 -8.12
CA ILE A 19 6.19 15.20 -6.82
C ILE A 19 6.94 14.16 -5.99
N GLN A 20 8.26 14.30 -5.84
CA GLN A 20 9.09 13.43 -4.99
C GLN A 20 9.13 13.95 -3.54
N TRP A 21 8.03 13.76 -2.81
CA TRP A 21 7.88 14.24 -1.44
C TRP A 21 7.38 13.09 -0.55
N PRO A 22 8.18 12.47 0.33
CA PRO A 22 9.09 13.08 1.31
C PRO A 22 10.58 12.79 1.03
N SER A 23 11.46 13.62 1.59
CA SER A 23 12.90 13.53 1.38
C SER A 23 13.47 12.18 1.87
N LYS A 24 14.43 11.63 1.11
CA LYS A 24 15.15 10.36 1.33
C LYS A 24 15.76 10.17 2.73
N ASP A 25 16.03 11.27 3.45
CA ASP A 25 16.56 11.26 4.82
C ASP A 25 15.48 11.15 5.92
N SER A 26 14.21 11.32 5.58
CA SER A 26 13.15 11.37 6.59
C SER A 26 12.61 9.98 6.92
N LEU A 27 12.58 9.66 8.22
CA LEU A 27 11.85 8.52 8.81
C LEU A 27 10.34 8.52 8.51
N LEU A 28 9.83 9.54 7.82
CA LEU A 28 8.47 9.63 7.33
C LEU A 28 8.09 8.48 6.38
N LEU A 29 9.02 7.99 5.56
CA LEU A 29 8.80 6.84 4.68
C LEU A 29 8.49 5.56 5.48
N PRO A 30 9.38 5.07 6.36
CA PRO A 30 9.09 3.89 7.17
C PRO A 30 7.93 4.11 8.16
N ALA A 31 7.77 5.31 8.72
CA ALA A 31 6.63 5.63 9.58
C ALA A 31 5.28 5.53 8.84
N ALA A 32 5.21 5.99 7.59
CA ALA A 32 4.01 5.88 6.75
C ALA A 32 3.78 4.44 6.26
N VAL A 33 4.82 3.61 6.11
CA VAL A 33 4.64 2.16 5.92
C VAL A 33 4.07 1.51 7.17
N LEU A 34 4.55 1.86 8.37
CA LEU A 34 4.04 1.33 9.63
C LEU A 34 2.60 1.76 9.92
N SER A 35 2.25 3.02 9.61
CA SER A 35 0.88 3.51 9.79
C SER A 35 -0.13 2.73 8.94
N ARG A 36 0.30 2.09 7.83
CA ARG A 36 -0.55 1.19 7.05
C ARG A 36 -1.07 -0.02 7.81
N VAL A 37 -0.37 -0.47 8.84
CA VAL A 37 -0.84 -1.58 9.68
C VAL A 37 -2.12 -1.20 10.42
N VAL A 38 -2.32 0.08 10.74
CA VAL A 38 -3.54 0.60 11.39
C VAL A 38 -4.75 0.58 10.45
N PHE A 39 -4.53 0.66 9.13
CA PHE A 39 -5.61 0.57 8.15
C PHE A 39 -6.19 -0.84 8.03
N ILE A 40 -5.41 -1.89 8.32
CA ILE A 40 -5.87 -3.30 8.28
C ILE A 40 -7.01 -3.58 9.28
N PRO A 41 -6.87 -3.31 10.59
CA PRO A 41 -7.95 -3.51 11.55
C PRO A 41 -9.10 -2.53 11.33
N LEU A 42 -8.86 -1.31 10.82
CA LEU A 42 -9.92 -0.38 10.43
C LEU A 42 -10.78 -0.95 9.30
N LEU A 43 -10.14 -1.48 8.25
CA LEU A 43 -10.83 -2.13 7.13
C LEU A 43 -11.58 -3.38 7.61
N MET A 44 -10.98 -4.16 8.50
CA MET A 44 -11.61 -5.37 9.08
C MET A 44 -12.80 -5.03 9.99
N MET A 45 -12.73 -3.96 10.79
CA MET A 45 -13.86 -3.44 11.57
C MET A 45 -14.98 -2.90 10.69
N CYS A 46 -14.66 -2.20 9.60
CA CYS A 46 -15.65 -1.71 8.64
C CYS A 46 -16.29 -2.82 7.80
N ASN A 47 -15.66 -4.00 7.70
CA ASN A 47 -16.12 -5.15 6.92
C ASN A 47 -16.92 -6.18 7.75
N ILE A 48 -17.26 -5.91 9.02
CA ILE A 48 -18.17 -6.76 9.79
C ILE A 48 -19.59 -6.54 9.27
N GLN A 49 -19.92 -7.29 8.22
CA GLN A 49 -21.19 -7.23 7.49
C GLN A 49 -22.09 -8.44 7.79
N ASP A 50 -21.84 -9.14 8.90
CA ASP A 50 -22.67 -10.24 9.43
C ASP A 50 -23.76 -9.73 10.37
N SER A 51 -24.60 -8.83 9.86
CA SER A 51 -25.97 -8.77 10.36
C SER A 51 -26.90 -8.76 9.18
N LYS A 52 -27.47 -9.94 8.94
CA LYS A 52 -28.66 -10.18 8.12
C LYS A 52 -29.79 -9.25 8.56
N LEU A 53 -29.80 -7.99 8.15
CA LEU A 53 -30.99 -7.18 7.98
C LEU A 53 -30.60 -5.82 7.39
N THR A 54 -31.24 -5.50 6.27
CA THR A 54 -31.40 -4.18 5.65
C THR A 54 -30.28 -3.62 4.74
N PRO A 55 -30.60 -3.30 3.47
CA PRO A 55 -29.72 -2.61 2.55
C PRO A 55 -29.74 -1.12 2.87
N LEU A 56 -28.93 -0.69 3.85
CA LEU A 56 -28.82 0.74 4.21
C LEU A 56 -27.47 1.29 3.76
N LEU A 57 -27.46 1.83 2.55
CA LEU A 57 -26.52 2.84 2.06
C LEU A 57 -26.16 3.84 3.18
N LYS A 58 -25.01 3.67 3.84
CA LYS A 58 -24.33 4.77 4.55
C LYS A 58 -22.88 4.53 4.99
N HIS A 59 -22.37 3.29 4.98
CA HIS A 59 -20.98 3.02 5.37
C HIS A 59 -20.04 2.53 4.24
N ASP A 60 -20.57 2.20 3.06
CA ASP A 60 -19.74 1.78 1.91
C ASP A 60 -18.74 2.85 1.48
N TRP A 61 -19.09 4.14 1.61
CA TRP A 61 -18.21 5.23 1.19
C TRP A 61 -16.99 5.36 2.10
N CYS A 62 -17.12 5.13 3.41
CA CYS A 62 -15.98 5.15 4.34
C CYS A 62 -15.01 4.02 4.01
N PHE A 63 -15.54 2.82 3.72
CA PHE A 63 -14.74 1.68 3.28
C PHE A 63 -14.03 1.96 1.95
N VAL A 64 -14.75 2.51 0.96
CA VAL A 64 -14.20 2.85 -0.36
C VAL A 64 -13.12 3.95 -0.26
N ILE A 65 -13.34 4.99 0.54
CA ILE A 65 -12.37 6.07 0.77
C ILE A 65 -11.12 5.53 1.47
N THR A 66 -11.30 4.71 2.50
CA THR A 66 -10.19 4.09 3.25
C THR A 66 -9.38 3.16 2.35
N MET A 67 -10.04 2.33 1.54
CA MET A 67 -9.39 1.48 0.53
C MET A 67 -8.66 2.30 -0.54
N ALA A 68 -9.26 3.40 -1.01
CA ALA A 68 -8.65 4.29 -1.98
C ALA A 68 -7.38 4.97 -1.42
N LEU A 69 -7.44 5.52 -0.21
CA LEU A 69 -6.29 6.12 0.48
C LEU A 69 -5.19 5.10 0.76
N PHE A 70 -5.56 3.89 1.21
CA PHE A 70 -4.61 2.81 1.44
C PHE A 70 -3.91 2.40 0.14
N SER A 71 -4.67 2.20 -0.94
CA SER A 71 -4.15 1.82 -2.25
C SER A 71 -3.26 2.91 -2.85
N PHE A 72 -3.69 4.17 -2.80
CA PHE A 72 -2.89 5.31 -3.25
C PHE A 72 -1.57 5.41 -2.47
N SER A 73 -1.61 5.26 -1.14
CA SER A 73 -0.41 5.24 -0.30
C SER A 73 0.50 4.05 -0.63
N ASN A 74 -0.06 2.89 -0.98
CA ASN A 74 0.73 1.73 -1.46
C ASN A 74 1.49 2.05 -2.73
N GLY A 75 0.81 2.53 -3.77
CA GLY A 75 1.45 2.90 -5.03
C GLY A 75 2.51 3.99 -4.86
N TYR A 76 2.21 5.01 -4.05
CA TYR A 76 3.09 6.15 -3.80
C TYR A 76 4.37 5.76 -3.08
N LEU A 77 4.25 5.08 -1.93
CA LEU A 77 5.41 4.68 -1.14
C LEU A 77 6.22 3.59 -1.84
N ALA A 78 5.60 2.63 -2.52
CA ALA A 78 6.33 1.58 -3.23
C ALA A 78 7.22 2.18 -4.33
N SER A 79 6.68 3.15 -5.08
CA SER A 79 7.42 3.84 -6.14
C SER A 79 8.53 4.75 -5.60
N LEU A 80 8.30 5.45 -4.48
CA LEU A 80 9.34 6.21 -3.78
C LEU A 80 10.46 5.31 -3.24
N CYS A 81 10.12 4.19 -2.60
CA CYS A 81 11.10 3.22 -2.13
C CYS A 81 11.95 2.69 -3.29
N MET A 82 11.33 2.36 -4.43
CA MET A 82 12.06 1.90 -5.61
C MET A 82 12.94 2.99 -6.24
N ALA A 83 12.53 4.25 -6.15
CA ALA A 83 13.33 5.39 -6.63
C ALA A 83 14.51 5.71 -5.69
N TYR A 84 14.35 5.57 -4.38
CA TYR A 84 15.38 5.91 -3.39
C TYR A 84 16.35 4.78 -3.08
N ALA A 85 15.93 3.52 -3.12
CA ALA A 85 16.79 2.39 -2.81
C ALA A 85 18.09 2.33 -3.64
N PRO A 86 18.10 2.49 -4.97
CA PRO A 86 19.34 2.51 -5.74
C PRO A 86 20.19 3.75 -5.46
N GLN A 87 19.64 4.83 -4.89
CA GLN A 87 20.42 6.00 -4.50
C GLN A 87 21.17 5.80 -3.16
N LEU A 88 20.72 4.85 -2.33
CA LEU A 88 21.35 4.54 -1.03
C LEU A 88 22.49 3.53 -1.14
N VAL A 89 22.59 2.79 -2.26
CA VAL A 89 23.67 1.84 -2.52
C VAL A 89 24.67 2.38 -3.54
N ARG A 90 25.87 1.78 -3.55
CA ARG A 90 26.87 2.08 -4.57
C ARG A 90 26.35 1.69 -5.95
N PHE A 91 26.71 2.46 -6.97
CA PHE A 91 26.29 2.25 -8.37
C PHE A 91 26.47 0.80 -8.86
N ARG A 92 27.50 0.10 -8.35
CA ARG A 92 27.80 -1.29 -8.68
C ARG A 92 26.83 -2.31 -8.09
N ASP A 93 26.16 -1.95 -7.00
CA ASP A 93 25.24 -2.83 -6.25
C ASP A 93 23.77 -2.42 -6.47
N CYS A 94 23.49 -1.38 -7.26
CA CYS A 94 22.14 -0.91 -7.59
C CYS A 94 21.27 -2.00 -8.22
N GLU A 95 21.86 -2.82 -9.10
CA GLU A 95 21.14 -3.90 -9.78
C GLU A 95 20.68 -4.98 -8.78
N THR A 96 21.56 -5.35 -7.86
CA THR A 96 21.25 -6.31 -6.78
C THR A 96 20.25 -5.73 -5.77
N ALA A 97 20.33 -4.44 -5.46
CA ALA A 97 19.37 -3.78 -4.59
C ALA A 97 17.96 -3.78 -5.22
N GLY A 98 17.85 -3.48 -6.51
CA GLY A 98 16.57 -3.51 -7.24
C GLY A 98 15.93 -4.91 -7.27
N SER A 99 16.74 -5.96 -7.45
CA SER A 99 16.25 -7.34 -7.42
C SER A 99 15.79 -7.78 -6.03
N LEU A 100 16.56 -7.45 -4.97
CA LEU A 100 16.19 -7.71 -3.57
C LEU A 100 14.88 -7.00 -3.19
N MET A 101 14.70 -5.74 -3.60
CA MET A 101 13.45 -5.02 -3.33
C MET A 101 12.24 -5.70 -3.96
N THR A 102 12.36 -6.09 -5.23
CA THR A 102 11.27 -6.77 -5.94
C THR A 102 10.95 -8.10 -5.28
N PHE A 103 11.97 -8.84 -4.84
CA PHE A 103 11.81 -10.07 -4.07
C PHE A 103 11.04 -9.85 -2.76
N PHE A 104 11.43 -8.87 -1.94
CA PHE A 104 10.72 -8.57 -0.68
C PHE A 104 9.28 -8.08 -0.93
N LEU A 105 9.05 -7.35 -2.02
CA LEU A 105 7.71 -6.88 -2.40
C LEU A 105 6.80 -8.06 -2.78
N VAL A 106 7.29 -8.99 -3.60
CA VAL A 106 6.55 -10.21 -3.97
C VAL A 106 6.33 -11.12 -2.76
N LEU A 107 7.34 -11.25 -1.89
CA LEU A 107 7.22 -12.00 -0.64
C LEU A 107 6.13 -11.41 0.27
N GLY A 108 6.09 -10.08 0.40
CA GLY A 108 5.04 -9.38 1.16
C GLY A 108 3.65 -9.60 0.57
N LEU A 109 3.51 -9.57 -0.76
CA LEU A 109 2.25 -9.88 -1.44
C LEU A 109 1.82 -11.34 -1.24
N ALA A 110 2.76 -12.28 -1.32
CA ALA A 110 2.50 -13.70 -1.09
C ALA A 110 2.07 -13.96 0.36
N LEU A 111 2.78 -13.39 1.34
CA LEU A 111 2.39 -13.49 2.76
C LEU A 111 1.04 -12.83 3.02
N GLY A 112 0.77 -11.68 2.42
CA GLY A 112 -0.52 -11.00 2.50
C GLY A 112 -1.67 -11.84 1.95
N ALA A 113 -1.46 -12.51 0.81
CA ALA A 113 -2.43 -13.44 0.25
C ALA A 113 -2.67 -14.65 1.17
N SER A 114 -1.60 -15.24 1.71
CA SER A 114 -1.69 -16.36 2.66
C SER A 114 -2.47 -15.99 3.93
N ILE A 115 -2.22 -14.81 4.50
CA ILE A 115 -2.95 -14.30 5.67
C ILE A 115 -4.41 -14.01 5.31
N SER A 116 -4.68 -13.49 4.12
CA SER A 116 -6.05 -13.26 3.65
C SER A 116 -6.83 -14.58 3.51
N PHE A 117 -6.19 -15.67 3.10
CA PHE A 117 -6.79 -17.00 3.11
C PHE A 117 -7.04 -17.56 4.52
N LEU A 118 -6.27 -17.12 5.52
CA LEU A 118 -6.47 -17.52 6.92
C LEU A 118 -7.58 -16.71 7.61
N LEU A 119 -7.80 -15.46 7.15
CA LEU A 119 -8.81 -14.54 7.67
C LEU A 119 -10.20 -14.73 7.04
N VAL A 120 -10.29 -15.38 5.88
CA VAL A 120 -11.54 -15.79 5.20
C VAL A 120 -11.92 -17.19 5.64
#